data_AF-A0A9E4NH04-F1
#
_entry.id   AF-A0A9E4NH04-F1
#
_cell.length_a   1.000
_cell.length_b   1.000
_cell.length_c   1.000
_cell.angle_alpha   90.00
_cell.angle_beta   90.00
_cell.angle_gamma   90.00
#
_symmetry.space_group_name_H-M   'P 1'
#
loop_
_entity.id
_entity.type
_entity.pdbx_description
1 polymer ?
#
loop_
_entity_poly.entity_id
_entity_poly.type
_entity_poly.pdbx_seq_one_letter_code
_entity_poly.pdbx_strand_id
1 'polypeptide(L)'
;MAESPEQSEFTSIAERTDKLKQGHVPAKEECNPSGLHPFAGYPPKSIPKGLPFRLKENLELVDWTGRAILEYMRGYIPANQPPILEWLQIDLLRWLYMTQHFESRFKGLVGTSYKLKEACQRLGYHRTSNLGAALRYLA
;
A
#
# COMPACT_ATOMS: atom_id res chain seq x y z
N MET A 1 -14.58 12.19 -0.63
CA MET A 1 -13.55 11.39 -1.33
C MET A 1 -13.65 11.69 -2.81
N ALA A 2 -12.56 11.62 -3.57
CA ALA A 2 -12.58 11.82 -5.01
C ALA A 2 -13.37 10.69 -5.71
N GLU A 3 -14.01 10.98 -6.84
CA GLU A 3 -14.81 9.98 -7.58
C GLU A 3 -13.93 9.04 -8.42
N SER A 4 -12.73 9.47 -8.77
CA SER A 4 -11.73 8.65 -9.44
C SER A 4 -10.31 8.89 -8.89
N PRO A 5 -9.36 7.95 -9.06
CA PRO A 5 -7.98 8.12 -8.59
C PRO A 5 -7.28 9.35 -9.19
N GLU A 6 -7.64 9.73 -10.41
CA GLU A 6 -7.08 10.89 -11.13
C GLU A 6 -7.56 12.23 -10.57
N GLN A 7 -8.70 12.25 -9.86
CA GLN A 7 -9.25 13.45 -9.21
C GLN A 7 -8.77 13.61 -7.76
N SER A 8 -7.93 12.71 -7.27
CA SER A 8 -7.47 12.72 -5.88
C SER A 8 -6.17 13.52 -5.72
N GLU A 9 -6.30 14.84 -5.68
CA GLU A 9 -5.23 15.86 -5.78
C GLU A 9 -4.06 15.74 -4.78
N PHE A 10 -4.17 14.89 -3.76
CA PHE A 10 -3.16 14.71 -2.70
C PHE A 10 -2.71 13.25 -2.55
N THR A 11 -2.76 12.47 -3.62
CA THR A 11 -2.36 11.06 -3.58
C THR A 11 -1.18 10.78 -4.51
N SER A 12 -0.34 9.85 -4.06
CA SER A 12 0.78 9.34 -4.87
C SER A 12 0.34 8.68 -6.19
N ILE A 13 -0.96 8.39 -6.35
CA ILE A 13 -1.54 7.87 -7.59
C ILE A 13 -1.82 9.03 -8.55
N ALA A 14 -2.46 10.10 -8.09
CA ALA A 14 -2.72 11.29 -8.92
C ALA A 14 -1.42 11.88 -9.48
N GLU A 15 -0.40 12.08 -8.63
CA GLU A 15 0.90 12.59 -9.06
C GLU A 15 1.55 11.71 -10.14
N ARG A 16 1.42 10.39 -10.03
CA ARG A 16 1.97 9.44 -10.99
C ARG A 16 1.14 9.36 -12.27
N THR A 17 -0.17 9.52 -12.18
CA THR A 17 -1.04 9.65 -13.35
C THR A 17 -0.67 10.86 -14.18
N ASP A 18 -0.33 11.99 -13.56
CA ASP A 18 0.09 13.18 -14.30
C ASP A 18 1.42 12.96 -15.03
N LYS A 19 2.37 12.23 -14.42
CA LYS A 19 3.58 11.78 -15.13
C LYS A 19 3.26 10.86 -16.31
N LEU A 20 2.34 9.91 -16.13
CA LEU A 20 1.89 9.03 -17.21
C LEU A 20 1.26 9.81 -18.38
N LYS A 21 0.41 10.81 -18.09
CA LYS A 21 -0.19 11.67 -19.12
C LYS A 21 0.86 12.45 -19.91
N GLN A 22 1.99 12.78 -19.28
CA GLN A 22 3.15 13.42 -19.92
C GLN A 22 4.06 12.41 -20.67
N GLY A 23 3.66 11.14 -20.79
CA GLY A 23 4.43 10.09 -21.45
C GLY A 23 5.55 9.48 -20.58
N HIS A 24 5.65 9.86 -19.31
CA HIS A 24 6.67 9.37 -18.39
C HIS A 24 6.14 8.15 -17.63
N VAL A 25 6.75 6.99 -17.84
CA VAL A 25 6.44 5.77 -17.07
C VAL A 25 7.18 5.84 -15.72
N PRO A 26 6.49 5.86 -14.56
CA PRO A 26 7.08 5.99 -13.21
C PRO A 26 7.89 4.76 -12.72
N ALA A 27 8.76 4.23 -13.57
CA ALA A 27 9.62 3.07 -13.30
C ALA A 27 11.08 3.44 -12.98
N LYS A 28 11.46 4.70 -13.23
CA LYS A 28 12.79 5.26 -12.93
C LYS A 28 12.62 6.62 -12.25
N GLU A 29 13.59 7.03 -11.43
CA GLU A 29 13.60 8.32 -10.73
C GLU A 29 13.30 9.51 -11.65
N GLU A 30 13.91 9.55 -12.85
CA GLU A 30 13.75 10.62 -13.83
C GLU A 30 12.28 10.83 -14.27
N CYS A 31 11.52 9.73 -14.28
CA CYS A 31 10.14 9.69 -14.75
C CYS A 31 9.11 9.67 -13.61
N ASN A 32 9.56 9.67 -12.35
CA ASN A 32 8.70 9.58 -11.18
C ASN A 32 8.48 10.96 -10.54
N PRO A 33 7.37 11.20 -9.81
CA PRO A 33 7.22 12.43 -9.05
C PRO A 33 8.31 12.59 -7.99
N SER A 34 8.69 13.83 -7.72
CA SER A 34 9.71 14.15 -6.72
C SER A 34 9.27 13.72 -5.32
N GLY A 35 10.15 13.06 -4.58
CA GLY A 35 9.84 12.59 -3.22
C GLY A 35 9.12 11.25 -3.15
N LEU A 36 8.76 10.65 -4.30
CA LEU A 36 8.25 9.29 -4.36
C LEU A 36 9.33 8.33 -4.85
N HIS A 37 9.30 7.09 -4.34
CA HIS A 37 10.07 6.01 -4.93
C HIS A 37 9.41 5.49 -6.23
N PRO A 38 10.20 5.12 -7.25
CA PRO A 38 9.69 4.56 -8.49
C PRO A 38 9.20 3.13 -8.29
N PHE A 39 8.35 2.66 -9.20
CA PHE A 39 7.96 1.26 -9.28
C PHE A 39 9.00 0.46 -10.06
N ALA A 40 10.02 -0.02 -9.36
CA ALA A 40 11.17 -0.71 -9.95
C ALA A 40 10.87 -2.14 -10.43
N GLY A 41 9.69 -2.68 -10.11
CA GLY A 41 9.31 -4.04 -10.48
C GLY A 41 10.17 -5.10 -9.78
N TYR A 42 10.46 -6.18 -10.50
CA TYR A 42 11.16 -7.37 -9.97
C TYR A 42 12.55 -7.52 -10.61
N PRO A 43 13.56 -6.73 -10.20
CA PRO A 43 14.89 -6.88 -10.75
C PRO A 43 15.51 -8.23 -10.35
N PRO A 44 16.11 -8.98 -11.29
CA PRO A 44 16.55 -10.35 -11.04
C PRO A 44 17.81 -10.51 -10.17
N LYS A 45 18.58 -9.43 -9.90
CA LYS A 45 19.94 -9.54 -9.32
C LYS A 45 20.31 -8.51 -8.24
N SER A 46 19.39 -7.66 -7.81
CA SER A 46 19.68 -6.63 -6.79
C SER A 46 18.43 -6.18 -6.08
N ILE A 47 18.57 -5.73 -4.82
CA ILE A 47 17.50 -5.00 -4.13
C ILE A 47 17.20 -3.74 -4.95
N PRO A 48 15.98 -3.55 -5.48
CA PRO A 48 15.66 -2.36 -6.24
C PRO A 48 15.85 -1.10 -5.39
N LYS A 49 16.46 -0.07 -5.97
CA LYS A 49 16.27 1.30 -5.48
C LYS A 49 14.87 1.74 -5.92
N GLY A 50 13.85 1.34 -5.16
CA GLY A 50 12.45 1.60 -5.49
C GLY A 50 11.49 0.56 -4.92
N LEU A 51 10.21 0.71 -5.26
CA LEU A 51 9.16 -0.22 -4.86
C LEU A 51 9.29 -1.53 -5.64
N PRO A 52 9.29 -2.70 -4.96
CA PRO A 52 9.57 -4.00 -5.57
C PRO A 52 8.36 -4.60 -6.30
N PHE A 53 7.58 -3.78 -6.99
CA PHE A 53 6.42 -4.18 -7.79
C PHE A 53 6.17 -3.12 -8.87
N ARG A 54 5.37 -3.45 -9.86
CA ARG A 54 5.07 -2.59 -11.01
C ARG A 54 3.93 -1.64 -10.68
N LEU A 55 3.94 -0.47 -11.33
CA LEU A 55 2.83 0.50 -11.22
C LEU A 55 1.48 -0.13 -11.60
N LYS A 56 1.46 -0.97 -12.65
CA LYS A 56 0.26 -1.68 -13.09
C LYS A 56 -0.38 -2.49 -11.95
N GLU A 57 0.44 -3.23 -11.19
CA GLU A 57 -0.04 -4.06 -10.08
C GLU A 57 -0.59 -3.20 -8.93
N ASN A 58 -0.04 -2.01 -8.72
CA ASN A 58 -0.58 -1.05 -7.76
C ASN A 58 -1.96 -0.51 -8.21
N LEU A 59 -2.10 -0.14 -9.48
CA LEU A 59 -3.36 0.36 -10.03
C LEU A 59 -4.44 -0.72 -10.02
N GLU A 60 -4.09 -1.95 -10.39
CA GLU A 60 -4.99 -3.11 -10.32
C GLU A 60 -5.44 -3.37 -8.88
N LEU A 61 -4.53 -3.31 -7.91
CA LEU A 61 -4.88 -3.47 -6.50
C LEU A 61 -5.83 -2.38 -6.01
N VAL A 62 -5.61 -1.12 -6.41
CA VAL A 62 -6.44 0.02 -6.00
C VAL A 62 -7.83 -0.06 -6.60
N ASP A 63 -7.95 -0.31 -7.91
CA ASP A 63 -9.24 -0.50 -8.58
C ASP A 63 -10.01 -1.69 -7.99
N TRP A 64 -9.33 -2.84 -7.86
CA TRP A 64 -9.92 -4.03 -7.26
C TRP A 64 -10.38 -3.76 -5.81
N THR A 65 -9.57 -3.08 -5.00
CA THR A 65 -9.93 -2.77 -3.60
C THR A 65 -11.19 -1.91 -3.54
N GLY A 66 -11.31 -0.90 -4.41
CA GLY A 66 -12.51 -0.07 -4.47
C GLY A 66 -13.78 -0.87 -4.78
N ARG A 67 -13.70 -1.76 -5.79
CA ARG A 67 -14.82 -2.66 -6.15
C ARG A 67 -15.13 -3.65 -5.04
N ALA A 68 -14.10 -4.27 -4.47
CA ALA A 68 -14.23 -5.26 -3.42
C ALA A 68 -14.84 -4.67 -2.16
N ILE A 69 -14.56 -3.41 -1.78
CA ILE A 69 -15.25 -2.74 -0.67
C ILE A 69 -16.75 -2.59 -0.95
N LEU A 70 -17.13 -2.15 -2.16
CA LEU A 70 -18.54 -2.00 -2.53
C LEU A 70 -19.30 -3.34 -2.57
N GLU A 71 -18.65 -4.38 -3.07
CA GLU A 71 -19.21 -5.73 -3.14
C GLU A 71 -19.25 -6.44 -1.79
N TYR A 72 -18.22 -6.25 -0.94
CA TYR A 72 -18.17 -6.81 0.41
C TYR A 72 -19.29 -6.27 1.29
N MET A 73 -19.65 -4.98 1.13
CA MET A 73 -20.83 -4.40 1.79
C MET A 73 -22.15 -5.08 1.36
N ARG A 74 -22.14 -5.81 0.25
CA ARG A 74 -23.27 -6.62 -0.26
C ARG A 74 -23.13 -8.11 0.07
N GLY A 75 -22.14 -8.49 0.87
CA GLY A 75 -21.87 -9.87 1.28
C GLY A 75 -21.13 -10.71 0.22
N TYR A 76 -20.54 -10.09 -0.80
CA TYR A 76 -19.85 -10.77 -1.89
C TYR A 76 -18.35 -10.46 -1.88
N ILE A 77 -17.51 -11.49 -2.07
CA ILE A 77 -16.07 -11.34 -2.23
C ILE A 77 -15.74 -11.61 -3.71
N PRO A 78 -15.18 -10.64 -4.46
CA PRO A 78 -14.85 -10.87 -5.86
C PRO A 78 -13.84 -12.01 -6.02
N ALA A 79 -14.17 -12.97 -6.89
CA ALA A 79 -13.37 -14.16 -7.12
C ALA A 79 -11.99 -13.87 -7.76
N ASN A 80 -11.84 -12.71 -8.42
CA ASN A 80 -10.61 -12.31 -9.10
C ASN A 80 -9.72 -11.47 -8.18
N GLN A 81 -9.09 -12.12 -7.18
CA GLN A 81 -8.14 -11.49 -6.27
C GLN A 81 -6.84 -11.10 -7.02
N PRO A 82 -6.32 -9.87 -6.86
CA PRO A 82 -5.04 -9.47 -7.43
C PRO A 82 -3.90 -10.36 -6.92
N PRO A 83 -3.04 -10.92 -7.81
CA PRO A 83 -1.92 -11.77 -7.41
C PRO A 83 -0.94 -11.11 -6.43
N ILE A 84 -0.89 -9.77 -6.41
CA ILE A 84 -0.03 -9.00 -5.49
C ILE A 84 -0.38 -9.27 -4.02
N LEU A 85 -1.64 -9.56 -3.67
CA LEU A 85 -2.03 -9.87 -2.29
C LEU A 85 -1.49 -11.24 -1.86
N GLU A 86 -1.52 -12.23 -2.75
CA GLU A 86 -0.94 -13.56 -2.50
C GLU A 86 0.59 -13.45 -2.38
N TRP A 87 1.22 -12.70 -3.28
CA TRP A 87 2.67 -12.48 -3.24
C TRP A 87 3.13 -11.78 -1.95
N LEU A 88 2.36 -10.80 -1.46
CA LEU A 88 2.62 -10.12 -0.19
C LEU A 88 2.19 -10.93 1.05
N GLN A 89 1.60 -12.12 0.86
CA GLN A 89 1.06 -12.97 1.92
C GLN A 89 0.04 -12.24 2.81
N ILE A 90 -0.79 -11.40 2.21
CA ILE A 90 -1.82 -10.64 2.90
C ILE A 90 -3.16 -11.32 2.72
N ASP A 91 -3.80 -11.68 3.84
CA ASP A 91 -5.17 -12.20 3.84
C ASP A 91 -6.17 -11.17 3.32
N LEU A 92 -7.11 -11.63 2.50
CA LEU A 92 -8.06 -10.79 1.79
C LEU A 92 -8.99 -10.02 2.74
N LEU A 93 -9.53 -10.71 3.75
CA LEU A 93 -10.46 -10.09 4.70
C LEU A 93 -9.73 -9.08 5.56
N ARG A 94 -8.49 -9.39 5.97
CA ARG A 94 -7.64 -8.44 6.68
C ARG A 94 -7.28 -7.24 5.82
N TRP A 95 -6.98 -7.42 4.54
CA TRP A 95 -6.74 -6.33 3.61
C TRP A 95 -7.97 -5.39 3.54
N LEU A 96 -9.15 -5.93 3.24
CA LEU A 96 -10.38 -5.15 3.13
C LEU A 96 -10.76 -4.43 4.43
N TYR A 97 -10.52 -5.06 5.57
CA TYR A 97 -10.71 -4.43 6.87
C TYR A 97 -9.71 -3.29 7.09
N MET A 98 -8.44 -3.54 6.78
CA MET A 98 -7.35 -2.60 7.00
C MET A 98 -7.44 -1.38 6.08
N THR A 99 -7.82 -1.54 4.81
CA THR A 99 -7.97 -0.40 3.89
C THR A 99 -9.05 0.58 4.34
N GLN A 100 -10.05 0.13 5.09
CA GLN A 100 -11.12 0.98 5.63
C GLN A 100 -10.84 1.52 7.03
N HIS A 101 -10.04 0.80 7.82
CA HIS A 101 -9.86 1.11 9.25
C HIS A 101 -8.42 1.45 9.63
N PHE A 102 -7.48 1.55 8.68
CA PHE A 102 -6.05 1.74 8.93
C PHE A 102 -5.79 2.85 9.95
N GLU A 103 -6.28 4.06 9.67
CA GLU A 103 -6.05 5.24 10.51
C GLU A 103 -6.78 5.17 11.85
N SER A 104 -7.85 4.38 11.97
CA SER A 104 -8.53 4.17 13.25
C SER A 104 -7.81 3.16 14.13
N ARG A 105 -7.18 2.14 13.52
CA ARG A 105 -6.46 1.07 14.21
C ARG A 105 -5.02 1.42 14.54
N PHE A 106 -4.38 2.28 13.76
CA PHE A 106 -3.01 2.70 13.95
C PHE A 106 -2.93 4.21 14.14
N LYS A 107 -2.40 4.64 15.29
CA LYS A 107 -2.25 6.07 15.66
C LYS A 107 -0.79 6.53 15.73
N GLY A 108 0.10 5.82 15.04
CA GLY A 108 1.54 6.04 15.14
C GLY A 108 2.32 5.00 14.34
N LEU A 109 3.43 4.51 14.90
CA LEU A 109 4.28 3.53 14.22
C LEU A 109 3.51 2.25 13.85
N VAL A 110 3.79 1.73 12.65
CA VAL A 110 3.20 0.51 12.10
C VAL A 110 4.31 -0.40 11.59
N GLY A 111 4.19 -1.71 11.81
CA GLY A 111 5.16 -2.69 11.36
C GLY A 111 4.97 -4.04 12.05
N THR A 112 5.84 -5.00 11.77
CA THR A 112 5.86 -6.27 12.50
C THR A 112 6.17 -6.03 13.97
N SER A 113 5.69 -6.91 14.85
CA SER A 113 5.86 -6.76 16.30
C SER A 113 7.33 -6.60 16.71
N TYR A 114 8.24 -7.32 16.06
CA TYR A 114 9.68 -7.20 16.27
C TYR A 114 10.22 -5.83 15.83
N LYS A 115 9.90 -5.39 14.60
CA LYS A 115 10.37 -4.11 14.06
C LYS A 115 9.79 -2.91 14.80
N LEU A 116 8.56 -3.00 15.30
CA LEU A 116 7.95 -1.99 16.14
C LEU A 116 8.68 -1.81 17.47
N LYS A 117 9.03 -2.92 18.13
CA LYS A 117 9.82 -2.88 19.37
C LYS A 117 11.18 -2.25 19.13
N GLU A 118 11.88 -2.69 18.09
CA GLU A 118 13.18 -2.13 17.68
C GLU A 118 13.09 -0.62 17.39
N ALA A 119 12.10 -0.20 16.60
CA ALA A 119 11.88 1.21 16.27
C ALA A 119 11.55 2.06 17.52
N CYS A 120 10.68 1.57 18.41
CA CYS A 120 10.32 2.28 19.64
C CYS A 120 11.53 2.46 20.56
N GLN A 121 12.37 1.42 20.72
CA GLN A 121 13.61 1.51 21.49
C GLN A 121 14.57 2.54 20.90
N ARG A 122 14.77 2.50 19.58
CA ARG A 122 15.64 3.46 18.87
C ARG A 122 15.15 4.90 18.98
N LEU A 123 13.84 5.12 19.06
CA LEU A 123 13.21 6.43 19.21
C LEU A 123 13.06 6.87 20.68
N GLY A 124 13.53 6.08 21.64
CA GLY A 124 13.47 6.42 23.08
C GLY A 124 12.08 6.29 23.70
N TYR A 125 11.16 5.54 23.08
CA TYR A 125 9.83 5.31 23.65
C TYR A 125 9.85 4.28 24.77
N HIS A 126 9.24 4.61 25.90
CA HIS A 126 9.07 3.69 27.04
C HIS A 126 8.02 2.59 26.80
N ARG A 127 7.10 2.78 25.84
CA ARG A 127 6.06 1.81 25.48
C ARG A 127 6.06 1.59 23.96
N THR A 128 5.84 0.34 23.54
CA THR A 128 5.64 0.02 22.13
C THR A 128 4.19 0.29 21.73
N SER A 129 3.93 1.48 21.19
CA SER A 129 2.61 1.83 20.66
C SER A 129 2.20 0.89 19.51
N ASN A 130 0.89 0.69 19.34
CA ASN A 130 0.29 -0.17 18.32
C ASN A 130 0.71 -1.65 18.31
N LEU A 131 1.42 -2.16 19.33
CA LEU A 131 1.85 -3.57 19.36
C LEU A 131 0.68 -4.56 19.27
N GLY A 132 -0.41 -4.31 20.00
CA GLY A 132 -1.61 -5.15 19.94
C GLY A 132 -2.33 -5.10 18.59
N ALA A 133 -2.36 -3.93 17.94
CA ALA A 133 -2.91 -3.79 16.59
C ALA A 133 -2.04 -4.51 15.55
N ALA A 134 -0.72 -4.40 15.66
CA ALA A 134 0.21 -5.11 14.78
C ALA A 134 0.06 -6.64 14.89
N LEU A 135 -0.03 -7.17 16.11
CA LEU A 135 -0.24 -8.61 16.32
C LEU A 135 -1.59 -9.11 15.80
N ARG A 136 -2.60 -8.24 15.73
CA ARG A 136 -3.94 -8.61 15.28
C ARG A 136 -4.12 -8.52 13.77
N TYR A 137 -3.51 -7.52 13.15
CA TYR A 137 -3.79 -7.16 11.76
C TYR A 137 -2.62 -7.37 10.79
N LEU A 138 -1.39 -7.51 11.30
CA LEU A 138 -0.16 -7.60 10.49
C LEU A 138 0.66 -8.87 10.76
N ALA A 139 0.08 -9.87 11.43
CA ALA A 139 0.74 -11.11 11.86
C ALA A 139 0.41 -12.30 10.96
#